data_AF-A0A9D7I698-F1
#
_entry.id   AF-A0A9D7I698-F1
#
_cell.length_a   1.000
_cell.length_b   1.000
_cell.length_c   1.000
_cell.angle_alpha   90.00
_cell.angle_beta   90.00
_cell.angle_gamma   90.00
#
_symmetry.space_group_name_H-M   'P 1'
#
loop_
_entity.id
_entity.type
_entity.pdbx_description
1 polymer ?
#
loop_
_entity_poly.entity_id
_entity_poly.type
_entity_poly.pdbx_seq_one_letter_code
_entity_poly.pdbx_strand_id
1 'polypeptide(L)' 'MLDTTYRMNLEINQFSSKQFYGGRLKCDAICAHRTLVQKGVAAPQIHEDILDPEEPDVLVCHSYRHYYPFRV' A
#
# COMPACT_ATOMS: atom_id res chain seq x y z
N MET A 1 -11.28 -22.70 -5.91
CA MET A 1 -11.17 -21.25 -5.64
C MET A 1 -9.88 -20.79 -6.29
N LEU A 2 -9.92 -19.75 -7.12
CA LEU A 2 -8.69 -19.18 -7.69
C LEU A 2 -7.92 -18.47 -6.56
N ASP A 3 -6.65 -18.79 -6.41
CA ASP A 3 -5.80 -18.31 -5.30
C ASP A 3 -4.64 -17.42 -5.78
N THR A 4 -4.55 -17.13 -7.07
CA THR A 4 -3.48 -16.33 -7.68
C THR A 4 -4.03 -15.04 -8.27
N THR A 5 -3.44 -13.91 -7.91
CA THR A 5 -3.74 -12.58 -8.47
C THR A 5 -2.60 -12.11 -9.37
N TYR A 6 -2.97 -11.47 -10.48
CA TYR A 6 -2.05 -10.88 -11.46
C TYR A 6 -2.04 -9.35 -11.39
N ARG A 7 -2.73 -8.76 -10.41
CA ARG A 7 -2.94 -7.31 -10.31
C ARG A 7 -2.05 -6.65 -9.27
N MET A 8 -2.08 -7.15 -8.04
CA MET A 8 -1.44 -6.50 -6.89
C MET A 8 -0.03 -7.06 -6.68
N ASN A 9 0.90 -6.21 -6.26
CA ASN A 9 2.19 -6.67 -5.76
C ASN A 9 2.02 -7.28 -4.35
N LEU A 10 3.11 -7.81 -3.79
CA LEU A 10 3.06 -8.51 -2.51
C LEU A 10 2.57 -7.62 -1.37
N GLU A 11 3.07 -6.39 -1.27
CA GLU A 11 2.78 -5.45 -0.19
C GLU A 11 1.28 -5.10 -0.14
N ILE A 12 0.72 -4.67 -1.28
CA ILE A 12 -0.72 -4.36 -1.38
C ILE A 12 -1.56 -5.63 -1.14
N ASN A 13 -1.11 -6.78 -1.64
CA ASN A 13 -1.83 -8.04 -1.50
C ASN A 13 -1.87 -8.58 -0.06
N GLN A 14 -0.88 -8.27 0.77
CA GLN A 14 -0.77 -8.84 2.12
C GLN A 14 -2.01 -8.58 2.98
N PHE A 15 -2.53 -7.34 2.96
CA PHE A 15 -3.71 -7.00 3.75
C PHE A 15 -4.92 -7.83 3.30
N SER A 16 -5.27 -7.75 2.02
CA SER A 16 -6.44 -8.43 1.46
C SER A 16 -6.35 -9.94 1.65
N SER A 17 -5.17 -10.53 1.41
CA SER A 17 -4.92 -11.96 1.58
C SER A 17 -5.23 -12.41 3.01
N LYS A 18 -4.72 -11.67 4.02
CA LYS A 18 -4.94 -11.98 5.44
C LYS A 18 -6.41 -11.77 5.85
N GLN A 19 -7.02 -10.65 5.47
CA GLN A 19 -8.36 -10.28 5.97
C GLN A 19 -9.51 -11.07 5.32
N PHE A 20 -9.39 -11.41 4.04
CA PHE A 20 -10.53 -11.93 3.28
C PHE A 20 -10.30 -13.33 2.69
N TYR A 21 -9.04 -13.76 2.55
CA TYR A 21 -8.69 -15.02 1.87
C TYR A 21 -8.00 -16.04 2.79
N GLY A 22 -7.87 -15.75 4.08
CA GLY A 22 -7.20 -16.63 5.06
C GLY A 22 -5.71 -16.84 4.76
N GLY A 23 -5.05 -15.83 4.19
CA GLY A 23 -3.64 -15.85 3.80
C GLY A 23 -3.35 -16.65 2.52
N ARG A 24 -4.38 -17.09 1.78
CA ARG A 24 -4.20 -17.98 0.61
C ARG A 24 -4.02 -17.24 -0.72
N LEU A 25 -4.29 -15.94 -0.80
CA LEU A 25 -4.17 -15.16 -2.03
C LEU A 25 -2.68 -14.88 -2.33
N LYS A 26 -2.18 -15.43 -3.43
CA LYS A 26 -0.80 -15.35 -3.91
C LYS A 26 -0.68 -14.36 -5.04
N CYS A 27 0.44 -13.63 -5.10
CA CYS A 27 0.78 -12.84 -6.27
C CYS A 27 1.49 -13.71 -7.30
N ASP A 28 1.14 -13.53 -8.57
CA ASP A 28 1.94 -14.03 -9.67
C ASP A 28 3.33 -13.34 -9.70
N ALA A 29 4.35 -14.05 -10.17
CA ALA A 29 5.73 -13.54 -10.24
C ALA A 29 5.85 -12.26 -11.06
N ILE A 30 5.00 -12.07 -12.08
CA ILE A 30 5.01 -10.89 -12.95
C ILE A 30 4.62 -9.62 -12.17
N CYS A 31 3.77 -9.73 -11.15
CA CYS A 31 3.26 -8.61 -10.38
C CYS A 31 3.84 -8.49 -8.97
N ALA A 32 4.39 -9.57 -8.39
CA ALA A 32 4.81 -9.66 -6.99
C ALA A 32 5.71 -8.50 -6.51
N HIS A 33 6.60 -8.00 -7.37
CA HIS A 33 7.55 -6.93 -7.06
C HIS A 33 7.38 -5.69 -7.94
N ARG A 34 6.18 -5.49 -8.52
CA ARG A 34 5.89 -4.33 -9.36
C ARG A 34 5.75 -3.07 -8.52
N THR A 35 6.49 -2.03 -8.90
CA THR A 35 6.35 -0.65 -8.40
C THR A 35 6.07 0.31 -9.56
N LEU A 36 5.76 1.57 -9.24
CA LEU A 36 5.48 2.59 -10.25
C LEU A 36 6.76 3.05 -10.99
N VAL A 37 7.91 3.03 -10.34
CA VAL A 37 9.22 3.28 -10.99
C VAL A 37 9.44 2.35 -12.18
N GLN A 38 9.15 1.06 -12.03
CA GLN A 38 9.29 0.06 -13.10
C GLN A 38 8.30 0.28 -14.27
N LYS A 39 7.32 1.16 -14.11
CA LYS A 39 6.39 1.60 -15.15
C LYS A 39 6.80 2.94 -15.78
N GLY A 40 7.95 3.49 -15.39
CA GLY A 40 8.46 4.77 -15.89
C GLY A 40 7.86 5.99 -15.20
N VAL A 41 7.21 5.82 -14.05
CA VAL A 41 6.72 6.94 -13.24
C VAL A 41 7.87 7.46 -12.40
N ALA A 42 8.41 8.63 -12.77
CA ALA A 42 9.55 9.24 -12.09
C ALA A 42 9.16 9.94 -10.79
N ALA A 43 8.03 10.67 -10.80
CA ALA A 43 7.49 11.36 -9.64
C ALA A 43 5.98 11.55 -9.81
N PRO A 44 5.21 11.52 -8.71
CA PRO A 44 3.82 11.95 -8.72
C PRO A 44 3.75 13.47 -8.96
N GLN A 45 2.69 13.96 -9.61
CA GLN A 45 2.48 15.41 -9.81
C GLN A 45 1.65 16.04 -8.67
N ILE A 46 1.03 15.21 -7.87
CA ILE A 46 0.12 15.58 -6.78
C ILE A 46 0.60 14.82 -5.57
N HIS A 47 0.64 15.48 -4.41
CA HIS A 47 1.04 14.84 -3.15
C HIS A 47 2.48 14.29 -3.17
N GLU A 48 3.41 15.00 -3.83
CA GLU A 48 4.85 14.69 -3.85
C GLU A 48 5.46 14.57 -2.45
N ASP A 49 4.83 15.19 -1.45
CA ASP A 49 5.23 15.15 -0.05
C ASP A 49 4.91 13.81 0.65
N ILE A 50 4.03 12.98 0.08
CA ILE A 50 3.58 11.72 0.69
C ILE A 50 3.57 10.52 -0.26
N LEU A 51 3.67 10.73 -1.57
CA LEU A 51 3.65 9.65 -2.56
C LEU A 51 5.08 9.37 -3.07
N ASP A 52 5.53 8.13 -2.94
CA ASP A 52 6.78 7.64 -3.51
C ASP A 52 6.49 6.51 -4.52
N PRO A 53 6.91 6.62 -5.79
CA PRO A 53 6.76 5.55 -6.78
C PRO A 53 7.45 4.21 -6.44
N GLU A 54 8.39 4.19 -5.48
CA GLU A 54 9.03 2.99 -4.95
C GLU A 54 8.25 2.36 -3.78
N GLU A 55 7.39 3.13 -3.09
CA GLU A 55 6.58 2.67 -1.95
C GLU A 55 5.12 2.41 -2.37
N PRO A 56 4.68 1.15 -2.48
CA PRO A 56 3.37 0.80 -3.02
C PRO A 56 2.20 0.86 -2.02
N ASP A 57 2.49 0.98 -0.71
CA ASP A 57 1.47 1.10 0.34
C ASP A 57 1.90 2.16 1.36
N VAL A 58 1.16 3.27 1.42
CA VAL A 58 1.46 4.42 2.28
C VAL A 58 0.21 4.81 3.06
N LEU A 59 0.36 4.99 4.37
CA LEU A 59 -0.69 5.47 5.27
C LEU A 59 -0.33 6.85 5.81
N VAL A 60 -1.12 7.86 5.46
CA VAL A 60 -0.99 9.23 6.00
C VAL A 60 -2.04 9.47 7.08
N CYS A 61 -1.59 9.64 8.32
CA CYS A 61 -2.47 9.93 9.45
C CYS A 61 -2.60 11.44 9.68
N HIS A 62 -3.79 11.99 9.43
CA HIS A 62 -4.13 13.36 9.85
C HIS A 62 -4.59 13.35 11.31
N SER A 63 -3.65 13.27 12.27
CA SER A 63 -4.02 13.44 13.67
C SER A 63 -4.45 14.89 13.92
N TYR A 64 -5.74 15.12 14.16
CA TYR A 64 -6.20 16.34 14.83
C TYR A 64 -5.62 16.36 16.24
N ARG A 65 -4.67 17.26 16.52
CA ARG A 65 -4.30 17.61 17.90
C ARG A 65 -5.52 18.24 18.57
N HIS A 66 -6.33 17.46 19.26
CA HIS A 66 -7.22 17.99 20.28
C HIS A 66 -6.36 18.31 21.52
N TYR A 67 -5.96 19.58 21.65
CA TYR A 67 -5.39 20.11 22.88
C TYR A 67 -6.51 20.15 23.94
N TYR A 68 -6.61 19.13 24.79
CA TYR A 68 -7.26 19.27 26.09
C TYR A 68 -6.18 19.44 27.16
N PRO A 69 -6.07 20.61 27.82
CA PRO A 69 -5.22 20.74 28.98
C PRO A 69 -5.93 20.06 30.16
N PHE A 70 -5.63 18.79 30.40
CA PHE A 70 -5.88 18.21 31.72
C PHE A 70 -4.81 18.75 32.68
N ARG A 71 -5.22 19.68 33.54
CA ARG A 71 -4.51 20.00 34.78
C ARG A 71 -4.74 18.85 35.76
N VAL A 72 -3.65 18.31 36.30
CA VAL A 72 -3.64 17.58 37.57
C VAL A 72 -3.26 18.58 38.65
#